data_AF-A0A7C3PZA4-F1
#
_entry.id   AF-A0A7C3PZA4-F1
#
_cell.length_a   1.000
_cell.length_b   1.000
_cell.length_c   1.000
_cell.angle_alpha   90.00
_cell.angle_beta   90.00
_cell.angle_gamma   90.00
#
_symmetry.space_group_name_H-M   'P 1'
#
loop_
_entity.id
_entity.type
_entity.pdbx_description
1 polymer ?
#
loop_
_entity_poly.entity_id
_entity_poly.type
_entity_poly.pdbx_seq_one_letter_code
_entity_poly.pdbx_strand_id
1 'polypeptide(L)'
;MVAALVFARGPRALDLRHAPTQGRLAMAKRESALKPALSKKLKERDSKTLAKLVELAEDVTKKTFAGREPKIEIPTRSRGNTIWNKKRGILEMGSGTQERELFNLNQAKQFMQTMLHASTIKDLISAEKTSSLRGVFYKAKGTIPGT
;
A
#
# COMPACT_ATOMS: atom_id res chain seq x y z
N MET A 1 -28.51 -50.98 -39.44
CA MET A 1 -28.16 -50.13 -38.29
C MET A 1 -29.17 -48.99 -38.24
N VAL A 2 -30.40 -49.13 -37.71
CA VAL A 2 -30.83 -49.29 -36.29
C VAL A 2 -30.18 -48.21 -35.40
N ALA A 3 -30.84 -47.31 -34.67
CA ALA A 3 -32.25 -46.92 -34.37
C ALA A 3 -32.17 -45.48 -33.78
N ALA A 4 -33.06 -44.50 -34.04
CA ALA A 4 -34.44 -44.30 -33.57
C ALA A 4 -34.65 -44.39 -32.05
N LEU A 5 -34.98 -43.26 -31.38
CA LEU A 5 -36.06 -43.07 -30.37
C LEU A 5 -35.88 -41.71 -29.63
N VAL A 6 -36.82 -40.74 -29.76
CA VAL A 6 -37.87 -40.36 -28.76
C VAL A 6 -37.36 -39.38 -27.68
N PHE A 7 -38.05 -38.36 -27.16
CA PHE A 7 -39.31 -37.62 -27.37
C PHE A 7 -39.35 -36.65 -26.15
N ALA A 8 -39.95 -35.47 -26.29
CA ALA A 8 -40.80 -34.79 -25.27
C ALA A 8 -40.56 -33.27 -25.12
N ARG A 9 -41.70 -32.59 -24.93
CA ARG A 9 -41.97 -31.16 -25.01
C ARG A 9 -41.88 -30.45 -23.64
N GLY A 10 -41.30 -29.24 -23.64
CA GLY A 10 -41.69 -28.04 -22.84
C GLY A 10 -41.28 -27.97 -21.35
N PRO A 11 -41.53 -26.83 -20.64
CA PRO A 11 -41.86 -25.48 -21.09
C PRO A 11 -40.93 -24.35 -20.54
N ARG A 12 -40.90 -23.24 -21.27
CA ARG A 12 -40.90 -21.82 -20.85
C ARG A 12 -40.27 -21.42 -19.50
N ALA A 13 -39.30 -20.50 -19.62
CA ALA A 13 -38.95 -19.42 -18.68
C ALA A 13 -39.76 -19.35 -17.37
N LEU A 14 -39.13 -19.78 -16.26
CA LEU A 14 -39.57 -19.42 -14.91
C LEU A 14 -38.52 -18.51 -14.25
N ASP A 15 -38.89 -17.24 -14.20
CA ASP A 15 -38.67 -16.23 -13.15
C ASP A 15 -37.62 -16.56 -12.05
N LEU A 16 -36.43 -15.96 -12.15
CA LEU A 16 -35.40 -15.93 -11.09
C LEU A 16 -35.67 -14.85 -10.02
N ARG A 17 -36.94 -14.61 -9.68
CA ARG A 17 -37.28 -13.79 -8.52
C ARG A 17 -37.50 -14.73 -7.32
N HIS A 18 -36.74 -14.47 -6.26
CA HIS A 18 -36.89 -14.98 -4.88
C HIS A 18 -36.01 -16.18 -4.47
N ALA A 19 -34.78 -15.86 -4.05
CA ALA A 19 -33.98 -16.66 -3.11
C ALA A 19 -33.53 -15.73 -1.94
N PRO A 20 -33.30 -16.27 -0.72
CA PRO A 20 -33.67 -15.61 0.54
C PRO A 20 -32.77 -14.44 0.96
N THR A 21 -33.41 -13.34 1.32
CA THR A 21 -32.82 -12.07 1.77
C THR A 21 -32.15 -12.12 3.16
N GLN A 22 -32.25 -13.24 3.89
CA GLN A 22 -31.74 -13.33 5.26
C GLN A 22 -30.20 -13.38 5.37
N GLY A 23 -29.50 -13.90 4.36
CA GLY A 23 -28.02 -13.92 4.37
C GLY A 23 -27.39 -12.53 4.21
N ARG A 24 -28.06 -11.61 3.50
CA ARG A 24 -27.55 -10.25 3.22
C ARG A 24 -27.69 -9.33 4.42
N LEU A 25 -28.77 -9.48 5.19
CA LEU A 25 -29.05 -8.71 6.41
C LEU A 25 -28.10 -9.08 7.56
N ALA A 26 -27.74 -10.35 7.69
CA ALA A 26 -26.78 -10.82 8.70
C ALA A 26 -25.34 -10.34 8.42
N MET A 27 -24.95 -10.24 7.16
CA MET A 27 -23.64 -9.72 6.73
C MET A 27 -23.53 -8.20 6.96
N ALA A 28 -24.59 -7.43 6.63
CA ALA A 28 -24.63 -5.98 6.83
C ALA A 28 -24.58 -5.57 8.31
N LYS A 29 -25.19 -6.36 9.21
CA LYS A 29 -25.18 -6.10 10.67
C LYS A 29 -23.83 -6.44 11.32
N ARG A 30 -23.07 -7.39 10.77
CA ARG A 30 -21.67 -7.64 11.18
C ARG A 30 -20.73 -6.54 10.69
N GLU A 31 -20.96 -6.04 9.48
CA GLU A 31 -20.16 -4.97 8.88
C GLU A 31 -20.27 -3.64 9.64
N SER A 32 -21.43 -3.30 10.21
CA SER A 32 -21.62 -2.05 10.96
C SER A 32 -20.90 -2.01 12.31
N ALA A 33 -20.74 -3.17 12.98
CA ALA A 33 -20.04 -3.26 14.28
C ALA A 33 -18.50 -3.24 14.15
N LEU A 34 -17.95 -3.64 13.01
CA LEU A 34 -16.49 -3.67 12.73
C LEU A 34 -15.92 -2.29 12.30
N LYS A 35 -16.76 -1.41 11.73
CA LYS A 35 -16.38 -0.07 11.26
C LYS A 35 -15.74 0.84 12.33
N PRO A 36 -16.25 0.95 13.57
CA PRO A 36 -15.65 1.82 14.58
C PRO A 36 -14.28 1.33 15.07
N ALA A 37 -14.08 0.01 15.21
CA ALA A 37 -12.80 -0.57 15.61
C ALA A 37 -11.72 -0.42 14.52
N LEU A 38 -12.11 -0.58 13.25
CA LEU A 38 -11.22 -0.36 12.11
C LEU A 38 -10.77 1.10 12.02
N SER A 39 -11.68 2.06 12.24
CA SER A 39 -11.37 3.49 12.22
C SER A 39 -10.33 3.90 13.28
N LYS A 40 -10.45 3.39 14.52
CA LYS A 40 -9.48 3.67 15.58
C LYS A 40 -8.08 3.13 15.26
N LYS A 41 -8.00 1.91 14.71
CA LYS A 41 -6.73 1.28 14.28
C LYS A 41 -6.07 2.03 13.12
N LEU A 42 -6.87 2.54 12.18
CA LEU A 42 -6.38 3.34 11.05
C LEU A 42 -5.78 4.66 11.54
N LYS A 43 -6.47 5.38 12.43
CA LYS A 43 -5.95 6.63 13.03
C LYS A 43 -4.64 6.40 13.79
N GLU A 44 -4.55 5.30 14.56
CA GLU A 44 -3.32 4.95 15.26
C GLU A 44 -2.17 4.66 14.28
N ARG A 45 -2.43 3.88 13.21
CA ARG A 45 -1.44 3.61 12.17
C ARG A 45 -0.98 4.88 11.46
N ASP A 46 -1.90 5.77 11.16
CA ASP A 46 -1.62 6.99 10.41
C ASP A 46 -0.81 7.97 11.27
N SER A 47 -1.10 8.07 12.57
CA SER A 47 -0.27 8.85 13.52
C SER A 47 1.16 8.32 13.62
N LYS A 48 1.34 6.99 13.70
CA LYS A 48 2.67 6.35 13.69
C LYS A 48 3.41 6.59 12.37
N THR A 49 2.68 6.61 11.25
CA THR A 49 3.25 6.85 9.93
C THR A 49 3.71 8.30 9.80
N LEU A 50 2.90 9.26 10.25
CA LEU A 50 3.29 10.67 10.28
C LEU A 50 4.52 10.91 11.14
N ALA A 51 4.59 10.30 12.33
CA ALA A 51 5.77 10.42 13.19
C ALA A 51 7.06 9.99 12.47
N LYS A 52 7.03 8.85 11.77
CA LYS A 52 8.18 8.36 10.98
C LYS A 52 8.54 9.25 9.80
N LEU A 53 7.54 9.87 9.15
CA LEU A 53 7.79 10.81 8.06
C LEU A 53 8.44 12.10 8.57
N VAL A 54 8.03 12.58 9.75
CA VAL A 54 8.62 13.75 10.40
C VAL A 54 10.05 13.43 10.84
N GLU A 55 10.28 12.30 11.49
CA GLU A 55 11.62 11.84 11.89
C GLU A 55 12.58 11.77 10.69
N LEU A 56 12.15 11.17 9.57
CA LEU A 56 12.91 11.15 8.33
C LEU A 56 13.26 12.56 7.83
N ALA A 57 12.32 13.50 7.87
CA ALA A 57 12.53 14.87 7.43
C ALA A 57 13.46 15.65 8.38
N GLU A 58 13.32 15.44 9.69
CA GLU A 58 14.22 16.00 10.70
C GLU A 58 15.66 15.51 10.53
N ASP A 59 15.85 14.22 10.29
CA ASP A 59 17.18 13.65 10.07
C ASP A 59 17.86 14.23 8.84
N VAL A 60 17.10 14.38 7.75
CA VAL A 60 17.61 15.01 6.52
C VAL A 60 17.97 16.47 6.77
N THR A 61 17.06 17.26 7.38
CA THR A 61 17.32 18.68 7.65
C THR A 61 18.48 18.89 8.61
N LYS A 62 18.57 18.13 9.71
CA LYS A 62 19.70 18.19 10.65
C LYS A 62 21.03 17.92 9.95
N LYS A 63 21.11 16.90 9.09
CA LYS A 63 22.32 16.59 8.32
C LYS A 63 22.70 17.74 7.38
N THR A 64 21.72 18.27 6.64
CA THR A 64 21.93 19.39 5.71
C THR A 64 22.42 20.66 6.42
N PHE A 65 21.79 21.06 7.54
CA PHE A 65 22.23 22.23 8.31
C PHE A 65 23.59 22.04 8.99
N ALA A 66 23.96 20.80 9.33
CA ALA A 66 25.29 20.47 9.82
C ALA A 66 26.36 20.43 8.71
N GLY A 67 26.02 20.76 7.46
CA GLY A 67 26.93 20.69 6.32
C GLY A 67 27.33 19.27 5.92
N ARG A 68 26.62 18.25 6.44
CA ARG A 68 26.85 16.85 6.09
C ARG A 68 25.91 16.45 4.95
N GLU A 69 26.40 15.58 4.09
CA GLU A 69 25.58 15.05 3.01
C GLU A 69 24.37 14.28 3.58
N PRO A 70 23.14 14.62 3.14
CA PRO A 70 21.96 13.89 3.55
C PRO A 70 21.95 12.51 2.89
N LYS A 71 21.93 11.47 3.73
CA LYS A 71 21.83 10.07 3.32
C LYS A 71 20.64 9.36 3.95
N ILE A 72 20.01 8.48 3.17
CA ILE A 72 18.89 7.63 3.58
C ILE A 72 19.34 6.17 3.54
N GLU A 73 19.19 5.46 4.65
CA GLU A 73 19.51 4.04 4.75
C GLU A 73 18.26 3.20 4.45
N ILE A 74 18.37 2.28 3.49
CA ILE A 74 17.28 1.40 3.09
C ILE A 74 17.75 -0.06 3.19
N PRO A 75 17.01 -0.93 3.88
CA PRO A 75 17.37 -2.34 3.96
C PRO A 75 17.37 -2.98 2.56
N THR A 76 18.45 -3.68 2.24
CA THR A 76 18.65 -4.28 0.94
C THR A 76 17.86 -5.58 0.83
N ARG A 77 17.02 -5.71 -0.21
CA ARG A 77 16.27 -6.93 -0.51
C ARG A 77 17.08 -7.90 -1.38
N SER A 78 18.24 -8.33 -0.89
CA SER A 78 19.09 -9.33 -1.56
C SER A 78 18.95 -10.70 -0.91
N ARG A 79 19.26 -11.77 -1.66
CA ARG A 79 19.22 -13.15 -1.15
C ARG A 79 20.11 -13.34 0.08
N GLY A 80 21.26 -12.67 0.12
CA GLY A 80 22.18 -12.73 1.27
C GLY A 80 21.70 -11.98 2.51
N ASN A 81 20.78 -11.02 2.36
CA ASN A 81 20.22 -10.27 3.48
C ASN A 81 18.81 -10.76 3.89
N THR A 82 18.35 -11.90 3.37
CA THR A 82 17.04 -12.44 3.73
C THR A 82 17.22 -13.63 4.67
N ILE A 83 16.77 -13.47 5.92
CA ILE A 83 16.94 -14.46 6.99
C ILE A 83 15.58 -15.10 7.29
N TRP A 84 15.56 -16.43 7.40
CA TRP A 84 14.35 -17.15 7.79
C TRP A 84 14.14 -17.11 9.31
N ASN A 85 13.06 -16.46 9.74
CA ASN A 85 12.66 -16.46 11.14
C ASN A 85 11.76 -17.68 11.43
N LYS A 86 12.35 -18.76 11.98
CA LYS A 86 11.63 -20.01 12.30
C LYS A 86 10.48 -19.82 13.29
N LYS A 87 10.56 -18.85 14.21
CA LYS A 87 9.52 -18.62 15.22
C LYS A 87 8.27 -17.99 14.61
N ARG A 88 8.47 -17.06 13.68
CA ARG A 88 7.38 -16.31 13.03
C ARG A 88 6.94 -16.92 11.70
N GLY A 89 7.72 -17.85 11.14
CA GLY A 89 7.43 -18.47 9.85
C GLY A 89 7.50 -17.49 8.68
N ILE A 90 8.31 -16.43 8.80
CA ILE A 90 8.43 -15.39 7.77
C ILE A 90 9.90 -15.12 7.43
N LEU A 91 10.12 -14.68 6.19
CA LEU A 91 11.40 -14.12 5.76
C LEU A 91 11.52 -12.68 6.26
N GLU A 92 12.59 -12.41 7.00
CA GLU A 92 12.91 -11.08 7.52
C GLU A 92 14.15 -10.54 6.80
N MET A 93 14.20 -9.22 6.61
CA MET A 93 15.44 -8.59 6.15
C MET A 93 16.43 -8.51 7.31
N GLY A 94 17.69 -8.84 7.04
CA GLY A 94 18.81 -8.73 7.97
C GLY A 94 19.34 -7.31 8.08
N SER A 95 20.55 -7.17 8.62
CA SER A 95 21.18 -5.88 8.93
C SER A 95 21.75 -5.14 7.71
N GLY A 96 21.78 -5.76 6.53
CA GLY A 96 22.32 -5.14 5.32
C GLY A 96 21.47 -3.96 4.86
N THR A 97 22.00 -2.75 4.99
CA THR A 97 21.41 -1.51 4.48
C THR A 97 22.21 -1.00 3.29
N GLN A 98 21.52 -0.39 2.35
CA GLN A 98 22.09 0.39 1.25
C GLN A 98 21.82 1.85 1.54
N GLU A 99 22.88 2.66 1.48
CA GLU A 99 22.77 4.10 1.62
C GLU A 99 22.38 4.71 0.27
N ARG A 100 21.48 5.70 0.31
CA ARG A 100 21.13 6.57 -0.79
C ARG A 100 21.60 7.98 -0.47
N GLU A 101 22.58 8.42 -1.22
CA GLU A 101 23.22 9.74 -1.13
C GLU A 101 22.60 10.71 -2.14
N LEU A 102 22.55 11.99 -1.79
CA LEU A 102 21.97 13.03 -2.64
C LEU A 102 22.95 13.49 -3.73
N PHE A 103 24.25 13.61 -3.43
CA PHE A 103 25.25 14.11 -4.38
C PHE A 103 25.82 13.00 -5.28
N ASN A 104 25.51 11.75 -5.00
CA ASN A 104 25.82 10.65 -5.90
C ASN A 104 24.84 10.62 -7.09
N LEU A 105 25.33 10.91 -8.30
CA LEU A 105 24.52 11.02 -9.52
C LEU A 105 23.62 9.79 -9.77
N ASN A 106 24.11 8.58 -9.49
CA ASN A 106 23.35 7.34 -9.72
C ASN A 106 22.22 7.14 -8.69
N GLN A 107 22.31 7.81 -7.54
CA GLN A 107 21.39 7.63 -6.41
C GLN A 107 20.48 8.85 -6.18
N ALA A 108 20.90 10.04 -6.62
CA ALA A 108 20.21 11.32 -6.45
C ALA A 108 18.73 11.26 -6.89
N LYS A 109 18.45 10.64 -8.04
CA LYS A 109 17.07 10.45 -8.54
C LYS A 109 16.23 9.63 -7.56
N GLN A 110 16.77 8.54 -7.04
CA GLN A 110 16.04 7.67 -6.10
C GLN A 110 15.84 8.35 -4.74
N PHE A 111 16.83 9.12 -4.30
CA PHE A 111 16.73 9.94 -3.09
C PHE A 111 15.59 10.96 -3.21
N MET A 112 15.61 11.79 -4.27
CA MET A 112 14.58 12.82 -4.49
C MET A 112 13.19 12.21 -4.65
N GLN A 113 13.07 11.09 -5.37
CA GLN A 113 11.81 10.38 -5.53
C GLN A 113 11.25 9.88 -4.18
N THR A 114 12.13 9.44 -3.28
CA THR A 114 11.73 9.03 -1.93
C THR A 114 11.15 10.21 -1.14
N MET A 115 11.78 11.38 -1.23
CA MET A 115 11.29 12.61 -0.59
C MET A 115 9.93 13.07 -1.16
N LEU A 116 9.75 12.99 -2.48
CA LEU A 116 8.48 13.35 -3.13
C LEU A 116 7.34 12.40 -2.76
N HIS A 117 7.62 11.11 -2.61
CA HIS A 117 6.63 10.16 -2.11
C HIS A 117 6.29 10.41 -0.63
N ALA A 118 7.28 10.76 0.19
CA ALA A 118 7.06 11.09 1.59
C ALA A 118 6.12 12.30 1.77
N SER A 119 6.32 13.38 1.00
CA SER A 119 5.42 14.55 1.03
C SER A 119 4.01 14.19 0.56
N THR A 120 3.88 13.45 -0.54
CA THR A 120 2.58 13.02 -1.07
C THR A 120 1.79 12.17 -0.06
N ILE A 121 2.47 11.29 0.69
CA ILE A 121 1.83 10.45 1.72
C ILE A 121 1.37 11.32 2.89
N LYS A 122 2.15 12.30 3.32
CA LYS A 122 1.75 13.26 4.36
C LYS A 122 0.47 14.00 3.96
N ASP A 123 0.37 14.45 2.72
CA ASP A 123 -0.82 15.15 2.21
C ASP A 123 -2.05 14.24 2.16
N LEU A 124 -1.85 12.96 1.77
CA LEU A 124 -2.94 11.97 1.76
C LEU A 124 -3.46 11.66 3.17
N ILE A 125 -2.57 11.53 4.15
CA ILE A 125 -2.96 11.32 5.55
C ILE A 125 -3.70 12.55 6.09
N SER A 126 -3.20 13.77 5.80
CA SER A 126 -3.82 15.02 6.25
C SER A 126 -5.21 15.23 5.66
N ALA A 127 -5.43 14.78 4.42
CA ALA A 127 -6.72 14.82 3.75
C ALA A 127 -7.65 13.65 4.11
N GLU A 128 -7.24 12.74 5.01
CA GLU A 128 -7.92 11.48 5.37
C GLU A 128 -8.34 10.64 4.14
N LYS A 129 -7.54 10.71 3.06
CA LYS A 129 -7.83 10.05 1.78
C LYS A 129 -6.84 8.93 1.51
N THR A 130 -7.36 7.79 1.09
CA THR A 130 -6.56 6.68 0.57
C THR A 130 -6.40 6.81 -0.94
N SER A 131 -5.19 6.52 -1.46
CA SER A 131 -4.94 6.44 -2.89
C SER A 131 -4.35 5.08 -3.26
N SER A 132 -4.50 4.68 -4.53
CA SER A 132 -3.85 3.48 -5.06
C SER A 132 -2.37 3.75 -5.33
N LEU A 133 -1.56 2.68 -5.42
CA LEU A 133 -0.14 2.80 -5.76
C LEU A 133 0.07 3.57 -7.08
N ARG A 134 -0.78 3.33 -8.08
CA ARG A 134 -0.75 4.07 -9.35
C ARG A 134 -1.17 5.53 -9.17
N GLY A 135 -2.15 5.83 -8.31
CA GLY A 135 -2.53 7.19 -7.98
C GLY A 135 -1.38 8.00 -7.37
N VAL A 136 -0.63 7.40 -6.45
CA VAL A 136 0.58 8.01 -5.87
C VAL A 136 1.68 8.18 -6.93
N PHE A 137 1.88 7.19 -7.80
CA PHE A 137 2.83 7.29 -8.92
C PHE A 137 2.52 8.48 -9.84
N TYR A 138 1.25 8.69 -10.23
CA TYR A 138 0.89 9.80 -11.10
C TYR A 138 0.99 11.17 -10.40
N LYS A 139 0.66 11.25 -9.10
CA LYS A 139 0.90 12.48 -8.33
C LYS A 139 2.38 12.84 -8.23
N ALA A 140 3.23 11.84 -8.04
CA ALA A 140 4.67 12.01 -7.97
C ALA A 140 5.34 12.15 -9.34
N LYS A 141 4.60 12.03 -10.44
CA LYS A 141 5.10 12.29 -11.80
C LYS A 141 5.18 13.80 -12.10
N GLY A 142 5.12 14.66 -11.08
CA GLY A 142 5.14 16.11 -11.21
C GLY A 142 6.27 16.58 -12.13
N THR A 143 5.88 17.37 -13.14
CA THR A 143 6.77 17.96 -14.14
C THR A 143 7.61 19.07 -13.52
N ILE A 144 8.84 19.23 -13.98
CA ILE A 144 9.64 20.43 -13.72
C ILE A 144 8.96 21.59 -14.48
N PRO A 145 8.46 22.65 -13.83
CA PRO A 145 7.88 23.77 -14.56
C PRO A 145 8.92 24.37 -15.50
N GLY A 146 8.65 24.37 -16.82
CA GLY A 146 9.49 25.03 -17.84
C GLY A 146 10.41 24.13 -18.68
N THR A 147 10.09 22.85 -18.87
CA THR A 147 10.58 22.06 -20.03
C THR A 147 9.48 21.95 -21.06
#